data_AF-A0A920TG14-F1
#
_entry.id   AF-A0A920TG14-F1
#
_cell.length_a   1.000
_cell.length_b   1.000
_cell.length_c   1.000
_cell.angle_alpha   90.00
_cell.angle_beta   90.00
_cell.angle_gamma   90.00
#
_symmetry.space_group_name_H-M   'P 1'
#
loop_
_entity.id
_entity.type
_entity.pdbx_description
1 polymer ?
#
loop_
_entity_poly.entity_id
_entity_poly.type
_entity_poly.pdbx_seq_one_letter_code
_entity_poly.pdbx_strand_id
1 'polypeptide(L)' 'MNWVESVGGTKELVKISNENLKIVEDWVSKSDWIKFMCEDKNIRSSTSITLLIKDEWFTKFNEDEQRGVLKKIIFNSR' A
#
# COMPACT_ATOMS: atom_id res chain seq x y z
N MET A 1 -2.91 -27.84 -2.50
CA MET A 1 -2.82 -26.70 -1.57
C MET A 1 -1.52 -26.72 -0.75
N ASN A 2 -0.52 -27.53 -1.14
CA ASN A 2 0.59 -27.96 -0.27
C ASN A 2 1.45 -26.80 0.25
N TRP A 3 1.58 -25.72 -0.52
CA TRP A 3 2.28 -24.52 -0.06
C TRP A 3 1.58 -23.86 1.14
N VAL A 4 0.26 -23.71 1.09
CA VAL A 4 -0.52 -23.13 2.19
C VAL A 4 -0.34 -23.95 3.47
N GLU A 5 -0.39 -25.27 3.35
CA GLU A 5 -0.15 -26.19 4.48
C GLU A 5 1.29 -26.06 5.01
N SER A 6 2.29 -25.98 4.14
CA SER A 6 3.70 -25.81 4.54
C SER A 6 3.97 -24.49 5.27
N VAL A 7 3.17 -23.45 5.01
CA VAL A 7 3.28 -22.15 5.66
C VAL A 7 2.52 -22.12 7.00
N GLY A 8 1.71 -23.13 7.33
CA GLY A 8 0.93 -23.18 8.58
C GLY A 8 -0.58 -23.01 8.39
N GLY A 9 -1.06 -23.13 7.15
CA GLY A 9 -2.48 -23.09 6.80
C GLY A 9 -3.06 -21.68 6.68
N THR A 10 -4.38 -21.61 6.49
CA THR A 10 -5.10 -20.34 6.27
C THR A 10 -4.95 -19.35 7.42
N LYS A 11 -4.86 -19.82 8.66
CA LYS A 11 -4.65 -18.95 9.84
C LYS A 11 -3.32 -18.20 9.76
N GLU A 12 -2.26 -18.89 9.35
CA GLU A 12 -0.96 -18.24 9.19
C GLU A 12 -0.96 -17.26 8.02
N LEU A 13 -1.65 -17.57 6.92
CA LEU A 13 -1.80 -16.62 5.80
C LEU A 13 -2.49 -15.32 6.23
N VAL A 14 -3.54 -15.41 7.05
CA VAL A 14 -4.23 -14.22 7.60
C VAL A 14 -3.28 -13.43 8.51
N LYS A 15 -2.50 -14.11 9.35
CA LYS A 15 -1.50 -13.47 10.22
C LYS A 15 -0.44 -12.73 9.40
N ILE A 16 0.15 -13.38 8.39
CA ILE A 16 1.14 -12.78 7.49
C ILE A 16 0.56 -11.55 6.80
N SER A 17 -0.69 -11.63 6.30
CA SER A 17 -1.35 -10.49 5.67
C SER A 17 -1.53 -9.31 6.62
N ASN A 18 -1.94 -9.56 7.87
CA ASN A 18 -2.07 -8.52 8.89
C ASN A 18 -0.73 -7.92 9.32
N GLU A 19 0.31 -8.75 9.44
CA GLU A 19 1.68 -8.29 9.74
C GLU A 19 2.23 -7.40 8.62
N ASN A 20 2.01 -7.78 7.36
CA ASN A 20 2.38 -6.95 6.21
C ASN A 20 1.67 -5.60 6.23
N LEU A 21 0.36 -5.59 6.51
CA LEU A 21 -0.38 -4.33 6.67
C LEU A 21 0.24 -3.47 7.76
N LYS A 22 0.54 -4.04 8.93
CA LYS A 22 1.15 -3.32 10.04
C LYS A 22 2.50 -2.69 9.68
N ILE A 23 3.37 -3.44 8.98
CA ILE A 23 4.66 -2.92 8.51
C ILE A 23 4.45 -1.71 7.60
N VAL A 24 3.48 -1.78 6.67
CA VAL A 24 3.16 -0.66 5.79
C VAL A 24 2.56 0.50 6.58
N GLU A 25 1.69 0.25 7.55
CA GLU A 25 1.15 1.31 8.42
C GLU A 25 2.25 2.04 9.19
N ASP A 26 3.18 1.29 9.78
CA ASP A 26 4.32 1.86 10.50
C ASP A 26 5.20 2.69 9.58
N TRP A 27 5.42 2.24 8.34
CA TRP A 27 6.17 3.01 7.33
C TRP A 27 5.43 4.28 6.88
N VAL A 28 4.12 4.19 6.58
CA VAL A 28 3.30 5.36 6.19
C VAL A 28 3.23 6.38 7.33
N SER A 29 3.17 5.94 8.59
CA SER A 29 3.15 6.85 9.75
C SER A 29 4.42 7.69 9.89
N LYS A 30 5.54 7.21 9.34
CA LYS A 30 6.84 7.89 9.31
C LYS A 30 7.10 8.63 8.00
N SER A 31 6.15 8.59 7.06
CA SER A 31 6.28 9.20 5.74
C SER A 31 5.54 10.53 5.66
N ASP A 32 6.26 11.55 5.21
CA ASP A 32 5.69 12.90 5.03
C ASP A 32 4.93 13.07 3.70
N TRP A 33 5.10 12.14 2.75
CA TRP A 33 4.62 12.29 1.37
C TRP A 33 3.59 11.23 0.95
N ILE A 34 3.41 10.15 1.72
CA ILE A 34 2.38 9.12 1.48
C ILE A 34 1.27 9.16 2.53
N LYS A 35 0.07 8.73 2.14
CA LYS A 35 -1.03 8.33 3.02
C LYS A 35 -1.76 7.12 2.49
N PHE A 36 -2.58 6.49 3.33
CA PHE A 36 -3.57 5.52 2.86
C PHE A 36 -4.68 6.20 2.07
N MET A 37 -5.17 5.53 1.03
CA MET A 37 -6.39 5.97 0.33
C MET A 37 -7.61 5.87 1.23
N CYS A 38 -7.66 4.81 2.05
CA CYS A 38 -8.70 4.61 3.04
C CYS A 38 -8.27 5.22 4.38
N GLU A 39 -8.98 6.28 4.79
CA GLU A 39 -8.67 7.02 6.01
C GLU A 39 -8.96 6.19 7.27
N ASP A 40 -10.10 5.50 7.31
CA ASP A 40 -10.47 4.62 8.42
C ASP A 40 -9.61 3.35 8.45
N LYS A 41 -8.85 3.20 9.54
CA LYS A 41 -7.96 2.08 9.78
C LYS A 41 -8.69 0.73 9.85
N ASN A 42 -9.93 0.70 10.35
CA ASN A 42 -10.65 -0.54 10.63
C ASN A 42 -11.11 -1.27 9.37
N ILE A 43 -11.19 -0.56 8.24
CA ILE A 43 -11.67 -1.08 6.95
C ILE A 43 -10.55 -1.14 5.89
N ARG A 44 -9.29 -0.96 6.28
CA ARG A 44 -8.15 -1.12 5.38
C ARG A 44 -7.97 -2.58 5.02
N SER A 45 -7.82 -2.86 3.73
CA SER A 45 -7.51 -4.21 3.27
C SER A 45 -6.06 -4.57 3.57
N SER A 46 -5.86 -5.68 4.29
CA SER A 46 -4.55 -6.27 4.53
C SER A 46 -4.03 -7.08 3.34
N THR A 47 -4.88 -7.37 2.36
CA THR A 47 -4.59 -8.18 1.17
C THR A 47 -4.49 -7.35 -0.11
N SER A 48 -4.85 -6.07 -0.05
CA SER A 48 -4.77 -5.12 -1.17
C SER A 48 -4.61 -3.70 -0.62
N ILE A 49 -3.37 -3.36 -0.25
CA ILE A 49 -3.07 -2.08 0.39
C ILE A 49 -3.05 -0.97 -0.68
N THR A 50 -3.87 0.06 -0.49
CA THR A 50 -3.96 1.20 -1.42
C THR A 50 -3.44 2.48 -0.78
N LEU A 51 -2.48 3.13 -1.45
CA LEU A 51 -1.77 4.31 -0.99
C LEU A 51 -1.94 5.46 -1.99
N LEU A 52 -1.82 6.69 -1.48
CA LEU A 52 -1.84 7.93 -2.25
C LEU A 52 -0.63 8.79 -1.89
N ILE A 53 -0.13 9.54 -2.86
CA ILE A 53 0.84 10.61 -2.63
C ILE A 53 0.06 11.85 -2.16
N LYS A 54 0.45 12.41 -1.00
CA LYS A 54 -0.16 13.62 -0.41
C LYS A 54 0.73 14.86 -0.49
N ASP A 55 1.92 14.73 -1.04
CA ASP A 55 2.90 15.81 -1.14
C ASP A 55 2.37 16.96 -2.00
N GLU A 56 2.63 18.20 -1.59
CA GLU A 56 2.04 19.39 -2.21
C GLU A 56 2.43 19.55 -3.68
N TRP A 57 3.66 19.16 -4.04
CA TRP A 57 4.10 19.23 -5.43
C TRP A 57 3.30 18.27 -6.33
N PHE A 58 2.83 17.15 -5.78
CA PHE A 58 2.07 16.15 -6.52
C PHE A 58 0.57 16.49 -6.57
N THR A 59 0.02 16.98 -5.46
CA THR A 59 -1.40 17.37 -5.39
C THR A 59 -1.75 18.61 -6.21
N LYS A 60 -0.75 19.40 -6.61
CA LYS A 60 -0.93 20.55 -7.53
C LYS A 60 -1.25 20.14 -8.97
N PHE A 61 -0.88 18.92 -9.36
CA PHE A 61 -1.17 18.40 -10.70
C PHE A 61 -2.64 18.00 -10.83
N ASN A 62 -3.17 18.12 -12.05
CA ASN A 62 -4.47 17.53 -12.38
C ASN A 62 -4.37 15.99 -12.44
N GLU A 63 -5.52 15.30 -12.52
CA GLU A 63 -5.55 13.84 -12.44
C GLU A 63 -4.76 13.16 -13.57
N ASP A 64 -4.79 13.70 -14.79
CA ASP A 64 -4.06 13.15 -15.93
C ASP A 64 -2.55 13.31 -15.78
N GLU A 65 -2.10 14.46 -15.26
CA GLU A 65 -0.71 14.74 -14.93
C GLU A 65 -0.21 13.84 -13.80
N GLN A 66 -0.99 13.67 -12.72
CA GLN A 66 -0.68 12.74 -11.63
C GLN A 66 -0.50 11.31 -12.15
N ARG A 67 -1.43 10.83 -13.00
CA ARG A 67 -1.34 9.52 -13.65
C ARG A 67 -0.10 9.41 -14.54
N GLY A 68 0.27 10.48 -15.24
CA GLY A 68 1.49 10.54 -16.05
C GLY A 68 2.77 10.39 -15.22
N VAL A 69 2.84 11.08 -14.08
CA VAL A 69 3.96 10.96 -13.12
C VAL A 69 4.03 9.55 -12.54
N LEU A 70 2.89 9.00 -12.08
CA LEU A 70 2.83 7.63 -11.54
C LEU A 70 3.27 6.59 -12.56
N LYS A 71 2.83 6.70 -13.82
CA LYS A 71 3.28 5.83 -14.90
C LYS A 71 4.80 5.89 -15.04
N LYS A 72 5.40 7.09 -15.10
CA LYS A 72 6.86 7.23 -15.21
C LYS A 72 7.59 6.57 -14.04
N ILE A 73 7.12 6.73 -12.81
CA ILE A 73 7.73 6.10 -11.63
C ILE A 73 7.69 4.57 -11.75
N ILE A 74 6.52 3.99 -12.08
CA ILE A 74 6.34 2.54 -12.16
C ILE A 74 7.15 1.92 -13.31
N PHE A 75 7.21 2.59 -14.46
CA PHE A 75 7.87 2.06 -15.66
C PHE A 75 9.38 2.36 -15.73
N ASN A 76 9.87 3.39 -15.03
CA ASN A 76 11.30 3.73 -15.01
C ASN A 76 12.04 3.23 -13.74
N SER A 77 11.37 2.56 -12.81
CA SER A 77 12.01 1.97 -11.62
C SER A 77 12.56 0.54 -11.85
N ARG A 78 12.76 0.15 -13.12
CA ARG A 78 13.34 -1.15 -13.52
C ARG A 78 14.65 -0.94 -14.27
#